data_AF-A0A832FLV5-F1
#
_entry.id   AF-A0A832FLV5-F1
#
_cell.length_a   1.000
_cell.length_b   1.000
_cell.length_c   1.000
_cell.angle_alpha   90.00
_cell.angle_beta   90.00
_cell.angle_gamma   90.00
#
_symmetry.space_group_name_H-M   'P 1'
#
loop_
_entity.id
_entity.type
_entity.pdbx_description
1 polymer ?
#
loop_
_entity_poly.entity_id
_entity_poly.type
_entity_poly.pdbx_seq_one_letter_code
_entity_poly.pdbx_strand_id
1 'polypeptide(L)'
;MSKEERSKKLSELRAELSKMKAMQAMGGSLENPSRIRLLRKTIARFLTVNREEELGLKRAEPREEPSAKVAKGLTKETQKVPKTRAEPAEPKASNIYEKEESEEKSE
;
A
#
# COMPACT_ATOMS: atom_id res chain seq x y z
N MET A 1 11.99 21.66 -4.45
CA MET A 1 12.45 21.43 -3.07
C MET A 1 13.82 20.80 -3.16
N SER A 2 14.84 21.38 -2.52
CA SER A 2 16.21 20.87 -2.63
C SER A 2 16.36 19.49 -1.95
N LYS A 3 17.43 18.75 -2.27
CA LYS A 3 17.73 17.47 -1.62
C LYS A 3 17.89 17.62 -0.10
N GLU A 4 18.49 18.71 0.34
CA GLU A 4 18.70 19.01 1.76
C GLU A 4 17.40 19.31 2.48
N GLU A 5 16.54 20.14 1.90
CA GLU A 5 15.24 20.45 2.47
C GLU A 5 14.40 19.16 2.61
N ARG A 6 14.45 18.27 1.60
CA ARG A 6 13.72 16.98 1.64
C ARG A 6 14.24 16.08 2.74
N SER A 7 15.55 16.06 2.95
CA SER A 7 16.19 15.32 4.03
C SER A 7 15.77 15.84 5.41
N LYS A 8 15.69 17.16 5.58
CA LYS A 8 15.17 17.79 6.81
C LYS A 8 13.71 17.42 7.07
N LYS A 9 12.82 17.52 6.07
CA LYS A 9 11.42 17.08 6.24
C LYS A 9 11.30 15.59 6.53
N LEU A 10 12.17 14.76 5.95
CA LEU A 10 12.19 13.32 6.23
C LEU A 10 12.53 13.00 7.68
N SER A 11 13.47 13.72 8.30
CA SER A 11 13.80 13.52 9.71
C SER A 11 12.64 13.92 10.62
N GLU A 12 12.00 15.06 10.34
CA GLU A 12 10.80 15.52 11.06
C GLU A 12 9.66 14.49 10.99
N LEU A 13 9.32 14.02 9.79
CA LEU A 13 8.26 13.02 9.58
C LEU A 13 8.56 11.69 10.27
N ARG A 14 9.84 11.27 10.30
CA ARG A 14 10.27 10.07 11.02
C ARG A 14 10.16 10.23 12.53
N ALA A 15 10.52 11.41 13.06
CA ALA A 15 10.37 11.72 14.47
C ALA A 15 8.90 11.70 14.90
N GLU A 16 8.00 12.31 14.10
CA GLU A 16 6.56 12.28 14.34
C GLU A 16 6.02 10.84 14.34
N LEU A 17 6.40 10.04 13.34
CA LEU A 17 6.00 8.64 13.24
C LEU A 17 6.50 7.82 14.43
N SER A 18 7.74 8.05 14.87
CA SER A 18 8.32 7.36 16.04
C SER A 18 7.54 7.66 17.31
N LYS A 19 7.21 8.93 17.56
CA LYS A 19 6.40 9.35 18.70
C LYS A 19 5.02 8.69 18.69
N MET A 20 4.34 8.69 17.53
CA MET A 20 3.03 8.05 17.41
C MET A 20 3.09 6.54 17.64
N LYS A 21 4.13 5.86 17.13
CA LYS A 21 4.33 4.43 17.37
C LYS A 21 4.64 4.12 18.83
N ALA A 22 5.41 4.97 19.52
CA ALA A 22 5.69 4.81 20.94
C ALA A 22 4.40 4.89 21.77
N MET A 23 3.55 5.90 21.49
CA MET A 23 2.24 6.01 22.14
C MET A 23 1.35 4.79 21.88
N GLN A 24 1.33 4.29 20.64
CA GLN A 24 0.60 3.08 20.28
C GLN A 24 1.11 1.84 21.03
N ALA A 25 2.44 1.69 21.15
CA ALA A 25 3.06 0.56 21.84
C ALA A 25 2.78 0.57 23.35
N MET A 26 2.68 1.76 23.95
CA MET A 26 2.27 1.93 25.35
C MET A 26 0.77 1.67 25.58
N GLY A 27 0.01 1.30 24.54
CA GLY A 27 -1.44 1.10 24.62
C GLY A 27 -2.23 2.40 24.73
N GLY A 28 -1.59 3.55 24.45
CA GLY A 28 -2.26 4.84 24.44
C GLY A 28 -3.24 4.95 23.27
N SER A 29 -4.40 5.57 23.52
CA SER A 29 -5.32 5.93 22.45
C SER A 29 -4.69 7.01 21.57
N LEU A 30 -4.71 6.79 20.26
CA LEU A 30 -4.29 7.79 19.29
C LEU A 30 -5.50 8.61 18.88
N GLU A 31 -5.37 9.94 18.92
CA GLU A 31 -6.39 10.86 18.40
C GLU A 31 -6.76 10.53 16.95
N ASN A 32 -5.77 10.16 16.14
CA ASN A 32 -5.93 9.88 14.72
C ASN A 32 -5.09 8.66 14.29
N PRO A 33 -5.62 7.44 14.37
CA PRO A 33 -4.87 6.22 13.97
C PRO A 33 -4.47 6.24 12.48
N SER A 34 -5.28 6.87 11.63
CA SER A 34 -5.02 7.05 10.20
C SER A 34 -3.75 7.85 9.90
N ARG A 35 -3.31 8.71 10.84
CA ARG A 35 -2.13 9.57 10.67
C ARG A 35 -0.85 8.75 10.51
N ILE A 36 -0.69 7.64 11.23
CA ILE A 36 0.47 6.74 11.07
C ILE A 36 0.57 6.24 9.62
N ARG A 37 -0.57 5.85 9.02
CA ARG A 37 -0.62 5.36 7.64
C ARG A 37 -0.24 6.46 6.65
N LEU A 38 -0.70 7.69 6.88
CA LEU A 38 -0.36 8.85 6.06
C LEU A 38 1.12 9.19 6.15
N LEU A 39 1.68 9.27 7.37
CA LEU A 39 3.11 9.54 7.58
C LEU A 39 4.00 8.52 6.87
N ARG A 40 3.68 7.22 6.95
CA ARG A 40 4.37 6.17 6.22
C ARG A 40 4.37 6.41 4.70
N LYS A 41 3.20 6.73 4.14
CA LYS A 41 3.05 7.01 2.70
C LYS A 41 3.81 8.26 2.29
N THR A 42 3.77 9.31 3.10
CA THR A 42 4.50 10.55 2.83
C THR A 42 6.00 10.32 2.84
N ILE A 43 6.54 9.64 3.86
CA ILE A 43 7.97 9.25 3.93
C ILE A 43 8.36 8.44 2.68
N ALA A 44 7.56 7.45 2.30
CA ALA A 44 7.82 6.65 1.10
C ALA A 44 7.90 7.52 -0.17
N ARG A 45 6.97 8.47 -0.36
CA ARG A 45 7.01 9.38 -1.52
C ARG A 45 8.29 10.22 -1.54
N PHE A 46 8.71 10.79 -0.41
CA PHE A 46 9.97 11.55 -0.35
C PHE A 46 11.17 10.68 -0.73
N LEU A 47 11.23 9.45 -0.24
CA LEU A 47 12.29 8.50 -0.60
C LEU A 47 12.24 8.11 -2.08
N THR A 48 11.04 7.95 -2.66
CA THR A 48 10.87 7.70 -4.09
C THR A 48 11.42 8.86 -4.92
N VAL A 49 11.05 10.10 -4.61
CA VAL A 49 11.57 11.27 -5.35
C VAL A 49 13.08 11.41 -5.17
N ASN A 50 13.62 11.11 -3.98
CA ASN A 50 15.08 11.08 -3.78
C ASN A 50 15.74 10.07 -4.73
N ARG A 51 15.15 8.87 -4.85
CA ARG A 51 15.66 7.80 -5.71
C ARG A 51 15.51 8.11 -7.19
N GLU A 52 14.40 8.68 -7.61
CA GLU A 52 14.15 9.11 -9.00
C GLU A 52 15.19 10.15 -9.43
N GLU A 53 15.46 11.15 -8.57
CA GLU A 53 16.49 12.15 -8.82
C GLU A 53 17.89 11.54 -8.89
N GLU A 54 18.23 10.60 -7.99
CA GLU A 54 19.52 9.89 -8.01
C GLU A 54 19.73 9.05 -9.27
N LEU A 55 18.67 8.44 -9.78
CA LEU A 55 18.70 7.64 -11.00
C LEU A 55 18.54 8.49 -12.28
N GLY A 56 18.33 9.81 -12.14
CA GLY A 56 18.12 10.70 -13.28
C GLY A 56 16.81 10.45 -14.04
N LEU A 57 15.84 9.72 -13.45
CA LEU A 57 14.52 9.55 -14.03
C LEU A 57 13.74 10.85 -13.88
N LYS A 58 13.94 11.76 -14.83
CA LYS A 58 12.99 12.86 -15.03
C LYS A 58 11.69 12.25 -15.51
N ARG A 59 10.56 12.66 -14.92
CA ARG A 59 9.24 12.27 -15.44
C ARG A 59 9.23 12.59 -16.92
N ALA A 60 8.79 11.62 -17.72
CA ALA A 60 8.42 11.89 -19.10
C ALA A 60 7.50 13.12 -19.07
N GLU A 61 7.85 14.15 -19.85
CA GLU A 61 7.02 15.34 -20.07
C GLU A 61 5.56 14.91 -20.14
N PRO A 62 4.64 15.65 -19.50
CA PRO A 62 3.23 15.30 -19.56
C PRO A 62 2.86 15.17 -21.03
N ARG A 63 2.42 13.98 -21.43
CA ARG A 63 1.86 13.79 -22.77
C ARG A 63 0.77 14.85 -22.88
N GLU A 64 1.00 15.86 -23.72
CA GLU A 64 -0.05 16.79 -24.10
C GLU A 64 -1.21 15.93 -24.61
N GLU A 65 -2.28 15.86 -23.83
CA GLU A 65 -3.42 15.05 -24.22
C GLU A 65 -3.99 15.65 -25.52
N PRO A 66 -4.13 14.90 -26.62
CA PRO A 66 -5.00 15.33 -27.70
C PRO A 66 -6.43 15.30 -27.14
N SER A 67 -6.85 16.48 -26.70
CA SER A 67 -8.22 16.82 -26.34
C SER A 67 -9.21 16.27 -27.38
N ALA A 68 -10.20 15.53 -26.88
CA ALA A 68 -11.54 15.43 -27.47
C ALA A 68 -11.79 14.62 -28.76
N LYS A 69 -11.32 13.37 -28.91
CA LYS A 69 -11.84 12.46 -29.97
C LYS A 69 -12.35 11.06 -29.57
N VAL A 70 -12.26 10.63 -28.32
CA VAL A 70 -12.72 9.26 -27.94
C VAL A 70 -14.12 9.21 -27.30
N ALA A 71 -14.75 10.37 -27.01
CA ALA A 71 -16.06 10.43 -26.36
C ALA A 71 -17.29 10.24 -27.29
N LYS A 72 -17.13 9.65 -28.48
CA LYS A 72 -18.26 9.27 -29.36
C LYS A 72 -18.19 7.78 -29.66
N GLY A 73 -18.81 6.97 -28.82
CA GLY A 73 -19.06 5.57 -29.15
C GLY A 73 -19.13 4.61 -27.98
N LEU A 74 -19.91 4.90 -26.94
CA LEU A 74 -20.35 3.82 -26.05
C LEU A 74 -21.70 4.15 -25.40
N THR A 75 -22.74 4.25 -26.22
CA THR A 75 -24.11 4.00 -25.78
C THR A 75 -24.55 2.69 -26.40
N LYS A 76 -24.47 1.56 -25.68
CA LYS A 76 -25.42 0.44 -25.78
C LYS A 76 -25.43 -0.39 -24.50
N GLU A 77 -26.62 -0.39 -23.90
CA GLU A 77 -27.31 -1.54 -23.31
C GLU A 77 -26.75 -2.15 -22.02
N THR A 78 -27.48 -1.84 -20.94
CA THR A 78 -27.62 -2.62 -19.72
C THR A 78 -27.97 -4.08 -20.05
N GLN A 79 -26.95 -4.93 -20.20
CA GLN A 79 -27.14 -6.37 -20.13
C GLN A 79 -27.32 -6.79 -18.68
N LYS A 80 -28.58 -7.04 -18.36
CA LYS A 80 -29.11 -7.78 -17.22
C LYS A 80 -28.30 -9.07 -17.01
N VAL A 81 -27.48 -9.12 -15.96
CA VAL A 81 -26.71 -10.32 -15.58
C VAL A 81 -27.69 -11.37 -15.03
N PRO A 82 -27.75 -12.59 -15.59
CA PRO A 82 -28.55 -13.67 -15.01
C PRO A 82 -27.90 -14.19 -13.73
N LYS A 83 -28.71 -14.26 -12.68
CA LYS A 83 -28.37 -14.81 -11.37
C LYS A 83 -28.48 -16.34 -11.43
N THR A 84 -27.37 -17.07 -11.60
CA THR A 84 -27.22 -18.46 -11.11
C THR A 84 -25.81 -19.03 -11.34
N ARG A 85 -25.33 -19.75 -10.31
CA ARG A 85 -24.29 -20.82 -10.29
C ARG A 85 -22.83 -20.31 -10.37
N ALA A 86 -21.89 -20.72 -9.53
CA ALA A 86 -21.76 -21.90 -8.68
C ALA A 86 -20.94 -21.56 -7.42
N GLU A 87 -21.19 -22.31 -6.36
CA GLU A 87 -20.43 -22.36 -5.11
C GLU A 87 -18.95 -22.69 -5.42
N PRO A 88 -17.96 -21.88 -5.01
CA PRO A 88 -16.56 -22.23 -5.20
C PRO A 88 -16.18 -23.33 -4.20
N ALA A 89 -15.83 -24.50 -4.74
CA ALA A 89 -15.30 -25.62 -3.97
C ALA A 89 -14.12 -25.18 -3.10
N GLU A 90 -14.23 -25.42 -1.79
CA GLU A 90 -13.16 -25.19 -0.83
C GLU A 90 -11.93 -26.05 -1.18
N PRO A 91 -10.73 -25.47 -1.30
CA PRO A 91 -9.53 -26.28 -1.33
C PRO A 91 -9.31 -26.90 0.06
N LYS A 92 -9.40 -28.23 0.16
CA LYS A 92 -9.08 -28.98 1.37
C LYS A 92 -7.67 -28.61 1.83
N ALA A 93 -7.58 -27.89 2.95
CA ALA A 93 -6.33 -27.62 3.62
C ALA A 93 -5.74 -28.96 4.11
N SER A 94 -4.60 -29.37 3.55
CA SER A 94 -3.76 -30.35 4.22
C SER A 94 -3.09 -29.64 5.39
N ASN A 95 -3.52 -29.95 6.62
CA ASN A 95 -2.93 -29.46 7.86
C ASN A 95 -1.42 -29.70 7.87
N ILE A 96 -0.65 -28.61 7.96
CA ILE A 96 0.81 -28.62 8.13
C ILE A 96 1.19 -28.72 9.63
N TYR A 97 0.21 -28.72 10.54
CA TYR A 97 0.39 -28.91 11.98
C TYR A 97 -0.15 -30.27 12.42
N GLU A 98 0.59 -31.34 12.15
CA GLU A 98 0.35 -32.65 12.78
C GLU A 98 1.61 -33.55 12.81
N LYS A 99 2.80 -32.95 12.65
CA LYS A 99 4.06 -33.72 12.54
C LYS A 99 5.13 -33.40 13.59
N GLU A 100 4.77 -32.71 14.67
CA GLU A 100 5.73 -32.42 15.76
C GLU A 100 5.31 -32.93 17.14
N GLU A 101 4.26 -33.76 17.25
CA GLU A 101 3.90 -34.41 18.53
C GLU A 101 4.22 -35.93 18.59
N SER A 102 4.86 -36.49 17.57
CA SER A 102 5.21 -37.92 17.55
C SER A 102 6.69 -38.24 17.77
N GLU A 103 7.55 -37.25 18.06
CA GLU A 103 8.97 -37.49 18.38
C GLU A 103 9.29 -37.44 19.88
N GLU A 104 8.31 -37.21 20.77
CA GLU A 104 8.53 -37.24 22.24
C GLU A 104 8.16 -38.59 22.88
N LYS A 105 8.04 -39.66 22.08
CA LYS A 105 7.83 -41.03 22.56
C LYS A 105 8.73 -42.05 21.86
N SER A 106 10.03 -41.76 21.83
CA SER A 106 11.06 -42.81 21.75
C SER A 106 12.42 -42.26 22.14
N GLU A 107 12.65 -42.09 23.45
CA GLU A 107 13.95 -42.25 24.10
C GLU A 107 13.76 -42.47 25.61
#